data_AF-A0A538DHD1-F1
#
_entry.id   AF-A0A538DHD1-F1
#
_cell.length_a   1.000
_cell.length_b   1.000
_cell.length_c   1.000
_cell.angle_alpha   90.00
_cell.angle_beta   90.00
_cell.angle_gamma   90.00
#
_symmetry.space_group_name_H-M   'P 1'
#
loop_
_entity.id
_entity.type
_entity.pdbx_description
1 polymer ?
#
loop_
_entity_poly.entity_id
_entity_poly.type
_entity_poly.pdbx_seq_one_letter_code
_entity_poly.pdbx_strand_id
1 'polypeptide(L)'
;MATITAQTIRTLHVLDLENLASGVDKSAVEFLDVVDRYGSVVRIDTNDLIEVAVDASAWGRVAFALPRSWRVRFGYGRDGADRALLHAIDPRVAARCFDRIVIGSGARAATVVVLLPEPLDSPPPLAVAA
;
A
#
# COMPACT_ATOMS: atom_id res chain seq x y z
N MET A 1 -17.57 25.31 24.78
CA MET A 1 -17.68 24.02 24.06
C MET A 1 -16.43 23.88 23.21
N ALA A 2 -15.57 22.89 23.50
CA ALA A 2 -14.42 22.59 22.65
C ALA A 2 -14.90 21.73 21.49
N THR A 3 -14.79 22.24 20.27
CA THR A 3 -15.01 21.45 19.06
C THR A 3 -13.86 20.47 18.94
N ILE A 4 -14.10 19.20 19.31
CA ILE A 4 -13.19 18.11 18.99
C ILE A 4 -13.29 17.90 17.48
N THR A 5 -12.39 18.52 16.72
CA THR A 5 -12.15 18.08 15.34
C THR A 5 -11.62 16.66 15.44
N ALA A 6 -12.39 15.68 14.99
CA ALA A 6 -11.88 14.33 14.81
C ALA A 6 -10.60 14.43 13.96
N GLN A 7 -9.45 14.05 14.52
CA GLN A 7 -8.22 13.99 13.76
C GLN A 7 -8.46 13.04 12.59
N THR A 8 -8.30 13.55 11.37
CA THR A 8 -8.30 12.71 10.18
C THR A 8 -7.03 11.88 10.21
N ILE A 9 -7.18 10.59 10.52
CA ILE A 9 -6.10 9.59 10.48
C ILE A 9 -5.50 9.60 9.07
N ARG A 10 -4.21 9.91 8.96
CA ARG A 10 -3.47 9.86 7.69
C ARG A 10 -2.85 8.48 7.52
N THR A 11 -3.22 7.78 6.47
CA THR A 11 -2.74 6.42 6.20
C THR A 11 -1.74 6.40 5.05
N LEU A 12 -0.65 5.66 5.22
CA LEU A 12 0.22 5.25 4.13
C LEU A 12 -0.16 3.83 3.68
N HIS A 13 -0.59 3.68 2.44
CA HIS A 13 -0.84 2.39 1.80
C HIS A 13 0.39 2.00 0.99
N VAL A 14 0.95 0.84 1.30
CA VAL A 14 2.13 0.27 0.66
C VAL A 14 1.70 -1.02 -0.02
N LEU A 15 1.56 -0.99 -1.35
CA LEU A 15 0.97 -2.09 -2.10
C LEU A 15 2.00 -2.73 -3.01
N ASP A 16 2.19 -4.04 -2.84
CA ASP A 16 2.77 -4.88 -3.88
C ASP A 16 1.62 -5.45 -4.72
N LEU A 17 1.42 -4.85 -5.89
CA LEU A 17 0.23 -5.15 -6.69
C LEU A 17 0.29 -6.53 -7.33
N GLU A 18 1.49 -7.06 -7.60
CA GLU A 18 1.66 -8.38 -8.23
C GLU A 18 1.42 -9.50 -7.23
N ASN A 19 1.87 -9.30 -5.99
CA ASN A 19 1.55 -10.20 -4.90
C ASN A 19 0.05 -10.18 -4.58
N LEU A 20 -0.59 -9.01 -4.60
CA LEU A 20 -2.05 -8.91 -4.45
C LEU A 20 -2.81 -9.56 -5.62
N ALA A 21 -2.30 -9.43 -6.85
CA ALA A 21 -2.90 -10.00 -8.04
C ALA A 21 -2.52 -11.48 -8.29
N SER A 22 -1.65 -12.04 -7.45
CA SER A 22 -1.11 -13.40 -7.57
C SER A 22 -0.41 -13.65 -8.93
N GLY A 23 0.38 -12.69 -9.41
CA GLY A 23 1.22 -12.83 -10.59
C GLY A 23 1.44 -11.53 -11.39
N VAL A 24 2.47 -11.54 -12.24
CA VAL A 24 2.90 -10.40 -13.06
C VAL A 24 2.23 -10.37 -14.45
N ASP A 25 1.75 -11.52 -14.91
CA ASP A 25 1.14 -11.72 -16.24
C ASP A 25 -0.32 -11.23 -16.32
N LYS A 26 -0.74 -10.40 -15.36
CA LYS A 26 -2.09 -9.88 -15.26
C LYS A 26 -2.34 -8.75 -16.26
N SER A 27 -3.55 -8.76 -16.80
CA SER A 27 -4.05 -7.67 -17.62
C SER A 27 -4.33 -6.42 -16.78
N ALA A 28 -4.45 -5.26 -17.42
CA ALA A 28 -4.79 -4.02 -16.73
C ALA A 28 -6.15 -4.11 -16.00
N VAL A 29 -7.13 -4.82 -16.59
CA VAL A 29 -8.46 -5.04 -15.98
C VAL A 29 -8.33 -5.89 -14.72
N GLU A 30 -7.59 -6.99 -14.75
CA GLU A 30 -7.38 -7.82 -13.57
C GLU A 30 -6.66 -7.06 -12.44
N PHE A 31 -5.72 -6.18 -12.78
CA PHE A 31 -5.08 -5.31 -11.78
C PHE A 31 -6.06 -4.30 -11.18
N LEU A 32 -6.98 -3.75 -11.97
CA LEU A 32 -8.03 -2.86 -11.47
C LEU A 32 -9.01 -3.60 -10.55
N ASP A 33 -9.40 -4.82 -10.89
CA ASP A 33 -10.25 -5.66 -10.01
C ASP A 33 -9.60 -5.89 -8.64
N VAL A 34 -8.27 -6.06 -8.61
CA VAL A 34 -7.49 -6.19 -7.37
C VAL A 34 -7.49 -4.90 -6.58
N VAL A 35 -7.35 -3.75 -7.24
CA VAL A 35 -7.41 -2.43 -6.60
C VAL A 35 -8.80 -2.14 -6.02
N ASP A 36 -9.86 -2.46 -6.76
CA ASP A 36 -11.23 -2.30 -6.29
C ASP A 36 -11.50 -3.21 -5.09
N ARG A 37 -11.03 -4.46 -5.15
CA ARG A 37 -11.10 -5.38 -4.02
C ARG A 37 -10.31 -4.87 -2.82
N TYR A 38 -9.11 -4.34 -3.02
CA TYR A 38 -8.32 -3.73 -1.95
C TYR A 38 -9.08 -2.57 -1.29
N GLY A 39 -9.66 -1.66 -2.08
CA GLY A 39 -10.47 -0.54 -1.58
C GLY A 39 -11.76 -0.96 -0.87
N SER A 40 -12.30 -2.15 -1.19
CA SER A 40 -13.45 -2.72 -0.48
C SER A 40 -13.11 -3.25 0.92
N VAL A 41 -11.84 -3.63 1.15
CA VAL A 41 -11.34 -4.15 2.43
C VAL A 41 -10.77 -3.03 3.29
N VAL A 42 -10.07 -2.08 2.65
CA VAL A 42 -9.37 -0.99 3.32
C VAL A 42 -9.96 0.34 2.84
N ARG A 43 -10.52 1.11 3.77
CA ARG A 43 -10.96 2.47 3.49
C ARG A 43 -9.75 3.33 3.10
N ILE A 44 -9.80 3.93 1.91
CA ILE A 44 -8.85 4.92 1.41
C ILE A 44 -9.50 6.30 1.50
N ASP A 45 -8.87 7.23 2.22
CA ASP A 45 -9.27 8.61 2.40
C ASP A 45 -8.53 9.55 1.43
N THR A 46 -9.00 10.79 1.29
CA THR A 46 -8.34 11.79 0.43
C THR A 46 -7.01 12.29 0.99
N ASN A 47 -6.79 12.11 2.30
CA ASN A 47 -5.55 12.48 2.98
C ASN A 47 -4.50 11.35 3.01
N ASP A 48 -4.85 10.19 2.45
CA ASP A 48 -3.98 9.03 2.43
C ASP A 48 -2.95 9.12 1.30
N LEU A 49 -1.79 8.51 1.52
CA LEU A 49 -0.79 8.32 0.48
C LEU A 49 -0.80 6.86 0.04
N ILE A 50 -0.85 6.63 -1.27
CA ILE A 50 -0.75 5.29 -1.84
C ILE A 50 0.54 5.20 -2.66
N GLU A 51 1.46 4.34 -2.21
CA GLU A 51 2.65 3.91 -2.97
C GLU A 51 2.42 2.46 -3.41
N VAL A 52 2.38 2.24 -4.72
CA VAL A 52 2.20 0.93 -5.35
C VAL A 52 3.46 0.55 -6.07
N ALA A 53 3.91 -0.70 -5.95
CA ALA A 53 4.98 -1.23 -6.78
C ALA A 53 4.53 -2.43 -7.61
N VAL A 54 5.20 -2.55 -8.75
CA VAL A 54 5.05 -3.63 -9.74
C VAL A 54 6.42 -3.97 -10.32
N ASP A 55 6.53 -5.12 -10.98
CA ASP A 55 7.62 -5.41 -11.89
C ASP A 55 7.55 -4.48 -13.11
N ALA A 56 8.73 -4.16 -13.64
CA ALA A 56 8.88 -3.30 -14.80
C ALA A 56 8.08 -3.78 -16.03
N SER A 57 7.88 -5.09 -16.20
CA SER A 57 7.10 -5.65 -17.30
C SER A 57 5.59 -5.39 -17.19
N ALA A 58 5.08 -5.17 -15.98
CA ALA A 58 3.68 -4.84 -15.72
C ALA A 58 3.44 -3.32 -15.65
N TRP A 59 4.49 -2.52 -15.42
CA TRP A 59 4.39 -1.07 -15.22
C TRP A 59 3.58 -0.34 -16.29
N GLY A 60 3.83 -0.63 -17.57
CA GLY A 60 3.10 0.03 -18.67
C GLY A 60 1.61 -0.28 -18.69
N ARG A 61 1.17 -1.43 -18.16
CA ARG A 61 -0.26 -1.76 -18.03
C ARG A 61 -0.89 -1.05 -16.84
N VAL A 62 -0.13 -0.92 -15.75
CA VAL A 62 -0.62 -0.45 -14.45
C VAL A 62 -0.58 1.08 -14.32
N ALA A 63 0.52 1.72 -14.70
CA ALA A 63 0.74 3.15 -14.50
C ALA A 63 -0.30 4.05 -15.20
N PHE A 64 -0.89 3.57 -16.30
CA PHE A 64 -1.94 4.29 -17.02
C PHE A 64 -3.36 3.87 -16.65
N ALA A 65 -3.53 2.73 -15.96
CA ALA A 65 -4.83 2.23 -15.53
C ALA A 65 -5.23 2.76 -14.15
N LEU A 66 -4.26 2.90 -13.24
CA LEU A 66 -4.52 3.31 -11.86
C LEU A 66 -4.92 4.79 -11.73
N PRO A 67 -5.63 5.15 -10.63
CA PRO A 67 -5.92 6.54 -10.32
C PRO A 67 -4.64 7.39 -10.30
N ARG A 68 -4.69 8.59 -10.88
CA ARG A 68 -3.53 9.51 -10.96
C ARG A 68 -2.94 9.93 -9.61
N SER A 69 -3.70 9.82 -8.53
CA SER A 69 -3.24 10.09 -7.16
C SER A 69 -2.35 8.98 -6.60
N TRP A 70 -2.35 7.80 -7.21
CA TRP A 70 -1.56 6.65 -6.78
C TRP A 70 -0.16 6.75 -7.37
N ARG A 71 0.86 6.60 -6.52
CA ARG A 71 2.25 6.66 -6.95
C ARG A 71 2.70 5.28 -7.35
N VAL A 72 2.84 5.06 -8.65
CA VAL A 72 3.29 3.78 -9.21
C VAL A 72 4.80 3.78 -9.33
N ARG A 73 5.43 2.86 -8.61
CA ARG A 73 6.85 2.53 -8.67
C ARG A 73 7.03 1.23 -9.44
N PHE A 74 8.22 1.02 -9.98
CA PHE A 74 8.59 -0.26 -10.56
C PHE A 74 10.01 -0.63 -10.20
N GLY A 75 10.28 -1.93 -10.20
CA GLY A 75 11.63 -2.46 -10.13
C GLY A 75 11.85 -3.57 -11.14
N TYR A 76 13.12 -3.85 -11.42
CA TYR A 76 13.53 -4.87 -12.38
C TYR A 76 13.95 -6.16 -11.69
N GLY A 77 13.64 -7.28 -12.34
CA GLY A 77 14.10 -8.60 -11.94
C GLY A 77 13.35 -9.17 -10.74
N ARG A 78 13.76 -10.35 -10.29
CA ARG A 78 13.17 -11.02 -9.13
C ARG A 78 13.14 -10.08 -7.92
N ASP A 79 12.00 -9.98 -7.26
CA ASP A 79 11.74 -9.09 -6.11
C ASP A 79 11.92 -7.59 -6.44
N GLY A 80 11.68 -7.22 -7.71
CA GLY A 80 11.80 -5.84 -8.20
C GLY A 80 10.82 -4.90 -7.52
N ALA A 81 9.56 -5.30 -7.40
CA ALA A 81 8.52 -4.53 -6.72
C ALA A 81 8.87 -4.26 -5.25
N ASP A 82 9.30 -5.28 -4.50
CA ASP A 82 9.72 -5.15 -3.10
C ASP A 82 10.86 -4.14 -2.94
N ARG A 83 11.90 -4.25 -3.76
CA ARG A 83 13.02 -3.29 -3.74
C ARG A 83 12.55 -1.87 -4.05
N ALA A 84 11.63 -1.70 -5.00
CA ALA A 84 11.11 -0.39 -5.34
C ALA A 84 10.38 0.26 -4.15
N LEU A 85 9.60 -0.52 -3.37
CA LEU A 85 8.95 -0.03 -2.15
C LEU A 85 9.95 0.31 -1.05
N LEU A 86 10.92 -0.57 -0.80
CA LEU A 86 11.96 -0.36 0.22
C LEU A 86 12.83 0.87 -0.07
N HIS A 87 13.06 1.19 -1.34
CA HIS A 87 13.77 2.41 -1.72
C HIS A 87 12.90 3.67 -1.68
N ALA A 88 11.59 3.54 -1.91
CA ALA A 88 10.67 4.68 -1.93
C ALA A 88 10.24 5.16 -0.53
N ILE A 89 10.23 4.25 0.45
CA ILE A 89 9.65 4.50 1.77
C ILE A 89 10.74 4.41 2.83
N ASP A 90 11.05 5.55 3.46
CA ASP A 90 11.80 5.56 4.72
C ASP A 90 10.84 5.28 5.89
N PRO A 91 10.99 4.15 6.61
CA PRO A 91 10.10 3.80 7.73
C PRO A 91 10.07 4.86 8.83
N ARG A 92 11.17 5.59 9.06
CA ARG A 92 11.25 6.65 10.07
C ARG A 92 10.46 7.88 9.65
N VAL A 93 10.45 8.21 8.36
CA VAL A 93 9.62 9.29 7.82
C VAL A 93 8.16 8.87 7.86
N ALA A 94 7.87 7.64 7.42
CA ALA A 94 6.51 7.09 7.41
C ALA A 94 5.87 7.14 8.81
N ALA A 95 6.58 6.64 9.84
CA ALA A 95 6.09 6.65 11.21
C ALA A 95 5.88 8.05 11.81
N ARG A 96 6.55 9.09 11.28
CA ARG A 96 6.35 10.48 11.72
C ARG A 96 5.24 11.20 10.97
N CYS A 97 4.94 10.79 9.75
CA CYS A 97 4.05 11.52 8.84
C CYS A 97 2.65 10.91 8.73
N PHE A 98 2.48 9.65 9.12
CA PHE A 98 1.24 8.91 9.02
C PHE A 98 0.89 8.31 10.37
N ASP A 99 -0.40 8.24 10.67
CA ASP A 99 -0.96 7.65 11.88
C ASP A 99 -1.22 6.15 11.71
N ARG A 100 -1.11 5.65 10.47
CA ARG A 100 -1.34 4.26 10.09
C ARG A 100 -0.54 3.90 8.85
N ILE A 101 0.02 2.70 8.83
CA ILE A 101 0.62 2.11 7.64
C ILE A 101 -0.14 0.82 7.32
N VAL A 102 -0.59 0.68 6.09
CA VAL A 102 -1.29 -0.51 5.59
C VAL A 102 -0.43 -1.14 4.51
N ILE A 103 0.00 -2.38 4.74
CA ILE A 103 0.78 -3.15 3.78
C ILE A 103 -0.17 -4.14 3.11
N GLY A 104 -0.38 -3.95 1.80
CA GLY A 104 -1.09 -4.90 0.95
C GLY A 104 -0.08 -5.80 0.26
N SER A 105 0.07 -7.02 0.76
CA SER A 105 0.93 -8.05 0.15
C SER A 105 0.25 -9.40 0.31
N GLY A 106 0.37 -10.30 -0.67
CA GLY A 106 -0.37 -11.56 -0.69
C GLY A 106 0.52 -12.77 -0.94
N ALA A 107 0.35 -13.81 -0.13
CA ALA A 107 0.63 -15.18 -0.55
C ALA A 107 -0.73 -15.85 -0.81
N ARG A 108 -1.15 -15.93 -2.08
CA ARG A 108 -2.42 -16.54 -2.56
C ARG A 108 -3.75 -15.95 -2.03
N ALA A 109 -3.74 -15.11 -0.99
CA ALA A 109 -4.85 -14.27 -0.55
C ALA A 109 -4.30 -12.90 -0.15
N ALA A 110 -5.00 -11.81 -0.50
CA ALA A 110 -4.62 -10.45 -0.15
C ALA A 110 -4.49 -10.34 1.39
N THR A 111 -3.27 -10.33 1.90
CA THR A 111 -3.03 -10.13 3.34
C THR A 111 -2.83 -8.65 3.55
N VAL A 112 -3.67 -8.07 4.41
CA VAL A 112 -3.57 -6.66 4.79
C VAL A 112 -3.01 -6.62 6.20
N VAL A 113 -1.77 -6.15 6.33
CA VAL A 113 -1.17 -5.90 7.64
C VAL A 113 -1.31 -4.42 7.96
N VAL A 114 -1.96 -4.10 9.07
CA VAL A 114 -2.08 -2.73 9.56
C VAL A 114 -1.07 -2.55 10.69
N LEU A 115 -0.11 -1.66 10.46
CA LEU A 115 0.85 -1.23 11.47
C LEU A 115 0.41 0.14 11.99
N LEU A 116 0.20 0.23 13.30
CA LEU A 116 0.05 1.50 13.98
C LEU A 116 1.45 1.98 14.38
N PRO A 117 1.84 3.22 14.05
CA PRO A 117 3.09 3.78 14.49
C PRO A 117 2.98 4.04 16.00
N GLU A 118 3.53 3.12 16.78
CA GLU A 118 3.82 3.36 18.18
C GLU A 118 4.97 4.39 18.30
N PRO A 119 5.10 5.09 19.43
CA PRO A 119 6.34 5.80 19.76
C PRO A 119 7.51 4.81 19.61
N LEU A 120 8.62 5.24 18.99
CA LEU A 120 9.78 4.40 18.63
C LEU A 120 10.38 3.55 19.77
N ASP A 121 9.95 3.77 21.02
CA ASP A 121 10.37 3.07 22.23
C ASP A 121 9.39 1.99 22.76
N SER A 122 8.29 1.71 22.06
CA SER A 122 7.29 0.70 22.49
C SER A 122 7.34 -0.58 21.64
N PRO A 123 7.08 -1.78 22.21
CA PRO A 123 7.05 -3.03 21.44
C PRO A 123 5.88 -3.03 20.44
N PRO A 124 6.05 -3.60 19.22
CA PRO A 124 5.05 -3.48 18.15
C PRO A 124 3.78 -4.29 18.45
N PRO A 125 2.57 -3.70 18.27
CA PRO A 125 1.33 -4.46 18.30
C PRO A 125 1.10 -5.13 16.93
N LEU A 126 0.97 -6.46 16.93
CA LEU A 126 0.48 -7.22 15.77
C LEU A 126 -1.05 -7.28 15.82
N ALA A 127 -1.71 -6.50 14.96
CA ALA A 127 -3.13 -6.70 14.65
C ALA A 127 -3.24 -7.31 13.24
N VAL A 128 -3.56 -8.60 13.19
CA VAL A 128 -3.92 -9.30 11.94
C VAL A 128 -5.42 -9.15 11.75
N ALA A 129 -5.84 -8.47 10.69
CA ALA A 129 -7.23 -8.53 10.23
C ALA A 129 -7.38 -9.77 9.33
N ALA A 130 -8.29 -10.68 9.72
CA ALA A 130 -8.64 -11.90 9.00
C ALA A 130 -9.79 -11.65 8.00
#